data_AF-A0A1A3CNQ3-F1
#
_entry.id   AF-A0A1A3CNQ3-F1
#
_cell.length_a   1.000
_cell.length_b   1.000
_cell.length_c   1.000
_cell.angle_alpha   90.00
_cell.angle_beta   90.00
_cell.angle_gamma   90.00
#
_symmetry.space_group_name_H-M   'P 1'
#
loop_
_entity.id
_entity.type
_entity.pdbx_description
1 polymer ?
#
loop_
_entity_poly.entity_id
_entity_poly.type
_entity_poly.pdbx_seq_one_letter_code
_entity_poly.pdbx_strand_id
1 'polypeptide(L)' 'MSWTRYEGRALADPALHGDALWAQLQDHIRLHNPDYTDVRLDNATATDEYDTSVQPARRWYLVTYLAEGA' A
#
# COMPACT_ATOMS: atom_id res chain seq x y z
N MET A 1 -23.24 1.32 -3.59
CA MET A 1 -21.81 1.09 -3.83
C MET A 1 -21.06 2.19 -3.11
N SER A 2 -20.77 1.98 -1.82
CA SER A 2 -20.13 2.98 -0.96
C SER A 2 -18.68 2.58 -0.80
N TRP A 3 -17.81 3.29 -1.51
CA TRP A 3 -16.37 3.15 -1.36
C TRP A 3 -15.95 3.91 -0.11
N THR A 4 -15.39 3.18 0.85
CA THR A 4 -14.94 3.79 2.10
C THR A 4 -13.46 4.09 1.98
N ARG A 5 -13.06 5.31 2.34
CA ARG A 5 -11.66 5.70 2.37
C ARG A 5 -11.02 5.13 3.64
N TYR A 6 -9.97 4.37 3.43
CA TYR A 6 -9.11 3.82 4.46
C TYR A 6 -7.71 4.40 4.33
N GLU A 7 -7.07 4.55 5.47
CA GLU A 7 -5.66 4.91 5.58
C GLU A 7 -4.91 3.70 6.10
N GLY A 8 -3.85 3.34 5.42
CA GLY A 8 -3.00 2.22 5.78
C GLY A 8 -1.54 2.56 5.59
N ARG A 9 -0.70 1.61 5.98
CA ARG A 9 0.72 1.65 5.72
C ARG A 9 1.10 0.42 4.92
N ALA A 10 1.89 0.59 3.89
CA ALA A 10 2.37 -0.48 3.05
C ALA A 10 3.88 -0.38 2.86
N LEU A 11 4.54 -1.53 2.86
CA LEU A 11 5.97 -1.62 2.59
C LEU A 11 6.21 -1.77 1.11
N ALA A 12 6.96 -0.82 0.54
CA ALA A 12 7.45 -0.96 -0.81
C ALA A 12 8.95 -0.79 -0.90
N ASP A 13 9.53 -1.35 -1.95
CA ASP A 13 10.94 -1.14 -2.25
C ASP A 13 11.13 0.31 -2.76
N PRO A 14 11.93 1.15 -2.10
CA PRO A 14 12.17 2.53 -2.52
C PRO A 14 12.93 2.64 -3.85
N ALA A 15 13.52 1.55 -4.35
CA ALA A 15 14.07 1.50 -5.69
C ALA A 15 12.98 1.41 -6.77
N LEU A 16 11.74 1.02 -6.42
CA LEU A 16 10.61 1.00 -7.33
C LEU A 16 9.99 2.39 -7.47
N HIS A 17 9.62 2.71 -8.72
CA HIS A 17 9.07 4.01 -9.09
C HIS A 17 7.91 3.81 -10.07
N GLY A 18 7.02 4.80 -10.14
CA GLY A 18 5.85 4.75 -11.03
C GLY A 18 4.97 3.53 -10.74
N ASP A 19 4.45 2.89 -11.78
CA ASP A 19 3.50 1.77 -11.68
C ASP A 19 4.01 0.59 -10.85
N ALA A 20 5.32 0.31 -10.85
CA ALA A 20 5.87 -0.80 -10.07
C ALA A 20 5.72 -0.59 -8.56
N LEU A 21 5.93 0.65 -8.10
CA LEU A 21 5.70 1.04 -6.72
C LEU A 21 4.22 0.89 -6.36
N TRP A 22 3.33 1.41 -7.20
CA TRP A 22 1.89 1.36 -6.99
C TRP A 22 1.34 -0.07 -6.96
N ALA A 23 1.84 -0.94 -7.84
CA ALA A 23 1.46 -2.36 -7.87
C ALA A 23 1.87 -3.07 -6.57
N GLN A 24 3.09 -2.86 -6.09
CA GLN A 24 3.57 -3.49 -4.87
C GLN A 24 2.81 -3.00 -3.62
N LEU A 25 2.49 -1.71 -3.55
CA LEU A 25 1.70 -1.15 -2.46
C LEU A 25 0.27 -1.74 -2.44
N GLN A 26 -0.36 -1.87 -3.61
CA GLN A 26 -1.67 -2.51 -3.73
C GLN A 26 -1.65 -3.97 -3.31
N ASP A 27 -0.65 -4.73 -3.77
CA ASP A 27 -0.48 -6.15 -3.44
C ASP A 27 -0.34 -6.34 -1.93
N HIS A 28 0.48 -5.50 -1.28
CA HIS A 28 0.65 -5.52 0.17
C HIS A 28 -0.67 -5.26 0.91
N ILE A 29 -1.45 -4.26 0.49
CA ILE A 29 -2.74 -3.95 1.13
C ILE A 29 -3.71 -5.11 0.96
N ARG A 30 -3.78 -5.73 -0.23
CA ARG A 30 -4.63 -6.89 -0.49
C ARG A 30 -4.24 -8.11 0.34
N LEU A 31 -2.93 -8.35 0.50
CA LEU A 31 -2.42 -9.44 1.35
C LEU A 31 -2.78 -9.23 2.82
N HIS A 32 -2.75 -7.98 3.29
CA HIS A 32 -3.08 -7.65 4.68
C HIS A 32 -4.58 -7.49 4.95
N ASN A 33 -5.39 -7.27 3.91
CA ASN A 33 -6.83 -7.07 4.03
C ASN A 33 -7.58 -7.96 3.02
N PRO A 34 -7.65 -9.28 3.29
CA PRO A 34 -8.35 -10.22 2.41
C PRO A 34 -9.87 -10.01 2.39
N ASP A 35 -10.43 -9.25 3.34
CA ASP A 35 -11.86 -8.95 3.43
C ASP A 35 -12.34 -7.91 2.40
N TYR A 36 -11.43 -7.21 1.71
CA TYR A 36 -11.80 -6.23 0.70
C TYR A 36 -11.91 -6.88 -0.67
N THR A 37 -13.10 -6.77 -1.28
CA THR A 37 -13.37 -7.32 -2.61
C THR A 37 -12.74 -6.46 -3.71
N ASP A 38 -12.74 -5.14 -3.51
CA ASP A 38 -12.06 -4.18 -4.38
C ASP A 38 -11.27 -3.18 -3.53
N VAL A 39 -10.01 -2.97 -3.90
CA VAL A 39 -9.10 -2.02 -3.26
C VAL A 39 -8.46 -1.17 -4.34
N ARG A 40 -8.65 0.13 -4.24
CA ARG A 40 -8.04 1.11 -5.14
C ARG A 40 -7.17 2.07 -4.35
N LEU A 41 -5.87 2.06 -4.65
CA LEU A 41 -4.95 3.06 -4.11
C LEU A 41 -5.31 4.44 -4.67
N ASP A 42 -5.42 5.43 -3.81
CA ASP A 42 -5.70 6.83 -4.16
C ASP A 42 -4.43 7.68 -4.02
N ASN A 43 -3.68 7.47 -2.94
CA ASN A 43 -2.43 8.19 -2.67
C ASN A 43 -1.40 7.31 -1.97
N ALA A 44 -0.12 7.58 -2.20
CA ALA A 44 1.00 6.94 -1.52
C ALA A 44 2.05 7.99 -1.14
N THR A 45 2.20 8.25 0.16
CA THR A 45 3.17 9.19 0.72
C THR A 45 4.30 8.41 1.37
N ALA A 46 5.53 8.61 0.88
CA ALA A 46 6.71 7.97 1.47
C ALA A 46 7.00 8.53 2.86
N THR A 47 7.16 7.68 3.88
CA THR A 47 7.54 8.11 5.24
C THR A 47 9.05 8.04 5.42
N ASP A 48 9.61 8.60 6.50
CA ASP A 48 11.05 8.46 6.77
C ASP A 48 11.39 7.12 7.46
N GLU A 49 10.43 6.19 7.54
CA GLU A 49 10.62 4.89 8.17
C GLU A 49 11.01 3.84 7.13
N TYR A 50 12.10 3.12 7.41
CA TYR A 50 12.60 2.04 6.56
C TYR A 50 12.67 0.74 7.38
N ASP A 51 12.12 -0.31 6.82
CA ASP A 51 12.32 -1.68 7.28
C ASP A 51 13.64 -2.21 6.69
N THR A 52 14.68 -2.17 7.52
CA THR A 52 16.01 -2.73 7.21
C THR A 52 16.12 -4.21 7.60
N SER A 53 15.04 -4.80 8.13
CA SER A 53 14.98 -6.21 8.51
C SER A 53 15.00 -7.14 7.29
N VAL A 54 14.57 -6.62 6.13
CA VAL A 54 14.59 -7.32 4.83
C VAL A 54 15.56 -6.66 3.86
N GLN A 55 16.19 -7.45 2.98
CA GLN A 55 17.02 -6.94 1.89
C GLN A 55 16.35 -7.26 0.55
N PRO A 56 16.15 -6.27 -0.34
CA PRO A 56 16.46 -4.84 -0.18
C PRO A 56 15.59 -4.17 0.90
N ALA A 57 16.16 -3.14 1.56
CA ALA A 57 15.49 -2.39 2.61
C ALA A 57 14.22 -1.76 2.05
N ARG A 58 13.08 -2.03 2.70
CA ARG A 58 11.78 -1.50 2.24
C ARG A 58 11.49 -0.20 2.97
N ARG A 59 10.83 0.73 2.31
CA ARG A 59 10.37 1.98 2.90
C ARG A 59 8.89 1.86 3.22
N TRP A 60 8.48 2.42 4.35
CA TRP A 60 7.06 2.54 4.67
C TRP A 60 6.44 3.68 3.86
N TYR A 61 5.28 3.40 3.29
CA TYR A 61 4.46 4.37 2.60
C TYR A 61 3.11 4.44 3.30
N LEU A 62 2.72 5.65 3.68
CA LEU A 62 1.36 5.94 4.09
C LEU A 62 0.50 5.97 2.83
N VAL A 63 -0.38 5.00 2.73
CA VAL A 63 -1.25 4.81 1.57
C VAL A 63 -2.68 5.11 1.97
N THR A 64 -3.33 5.94 1.16
CA THR A 64 -4.76 6.16 1.25
C THR A 64 -5.39 5.35 0.14
N TYR A 65 -6.35 4.49 0.47
CA TYR A 65 -7.03 3.65 -0.50
C TYR A 65 -8.52 3.64 -0.24
N LEU A 66 -9.28 3.44 -1.31
CA LEU A 66 -10.72 3.22 -1.25
C LEU A 66 -10.94 1.72 -1.31
N ALA A 67 -11.67 1.18 -0.34
CA ALA A 67 -12.07 -0.22 -0.37
C ALA A 67 -13.59 -0.36 -0.25
N GLU A 68 -14.12 -1.34 -0.96
CA GLU A 68 -15.49 -1.81 -0.79
C GLU A 68 -15.46 -3.00 0.18
N GLY A 69 -16.06 -2.81 1.36
CA GLY A 69 -16.30 -3.89 2.31
C GLY A 69 -17.44 -4.78 1.80
N ALA A 70 -17.30 -6.09 2.03
CA ALA A 70 -18.30 -7.10 1.69
C ALA A 70 -19.63 -6.91 2.42
#